data_AF-A0A0B7KT14-F1
#
_entry.id   AF-A0A0B7KT14-F1
#
_cell.length_a   1.000
_cell.length_b   1.000
_cell.length_c   1.000
_cell.angle_alpha   90.00
_cell.angle_beta   90.00
_cell.angle_gamma   90.00
#
_symmetry.space_group_name_H-M   'P 1'
#
loop_
_entity.id
_entity.type
_entity.pdbx_description
1 polymer ?
#
loop_
_entity_poly.entity_id
_entity_poly.type
_entity_poly.pdbx_seq_one_letter_code
_entity_poly.pdbx_strand_id
1 'polypeptide(L)'
;MSYRGKESVERDPPIIERKLQHVQFSHGHWYGQDGDLKREKYLLPIDKVGKTFYCLSQALLSGVSSVLDIITKAEITNGGPVILVQPENEYSLAVGDNPLTGVSNLDPNYMEWVKQQFLRNGATVPLISNDMIPLGNWAPGQEPGNEAGDSLFFLILLEPLCDEDVPACFNCARRGIICSLSGHAASLGSPGSSLSDGDGRTDPLRPDPGPVLTRLEITNPIQSPRPSIEETWGLGLELMHHYSTVTASTLSLRPDLQHVLRSIMPSMAYGSSFLMHGILAVAAMHKAHLQPAQRRVYTDLAVHHQTVGLEGFRVALSELSSGDADWKPCFCFATLVGLSMCWQPAGALANLAGTTPAALDFFVFMRGVDAVIRTHQSQLLHTALSPLIEGGPSMQVNLSTFDMSLVRFSLLPVDIFEALDETTQFYESILDENSRKDYLGAVDELRRGACMMATAGTQPEVSMALFIPHVIQDSVRLDILSCRPHAMIILAHMAVLLRALETRFWYLTGLAKNIFSLIDESLSRFPVYLDAVIWQRKHVFETYRT
;
A
#
# COMPACT_ATOMS: atom_id res chain seq x y z
N MET A 1 -67.73 36.52 -5.98
CA MET A 1 -68.63 35.56 -6.68
C MET A 1 -67.83 34.94 -7.82
N SER A 2 -67.62 33.62 -7.72
CA SER A 2 -67.34 32.63 -8.77
C SER A 2 -66.38 32.99 -9.92
N TYR A 3 -65.24 32.30 -9.98
CA TYR A 3 -64.62 31.96 -11.27
C TYR A 3 -64.52 30.43 -11.38
N ARG A 4 -65.22 29.93 -12.41
CA ARG A 4 -65.33 28.53 -12.86
C ARG A 4 -63.98 27.98 -13.32
N GLY A 5 -63.82 26.67 -13.14
CA GLY A 5 -62.57 25.93 -13.30
C GLY A 5 -62.11 25.64 -14.73
N LYS A 6 -60.87 25.14 -14.76
CA LYS A 6 -60.27 24.34 -15.83
C LYS A 6 -59.54 23.16 -15.18
N GLU A 7 -59.57 22.05 -15.91
CA GLU A 7 -59.25 20.67 -15.52
C GLU A 7 -57.86 20.49 -14.91
N SER A 8 -57.79 19.69 -13.84
CA SER A 8 -56.57 19.11 -13.30
C SER A 8 -56.21 17.84 -14.08
N VAL A 9 -55.14 17.90 -14.86
CA VAL A 9 -54.49 16.70 -15.41
C VAL A 9 -53.72 16.04 -14.27
N GLU A 10 -54.28 14.94 -13.78
CA GLU A 10 -53.64 13.99 -12.88
C GLU A 10 -52.46 13.36 -13.64
N ARG A 11 -51.21 13.69 -13.29
CA ARG A 11 -50.03 12.97 -13.81
C ARG A 11 -49.77 11.78 -12.88
N ASP A 12 -49.81 10.58 -13.44
CA ASP A 12 -49.36 9.36 -12.76
C ASP A 12 -47.95 9.53 -12.17
N PRO A 13 -47.67 9.01 -10.96
CA PRO A 13 -46.33 9.00 -10.40
C PRO A 13 -45.38 8.11 -11.23
N PRO A 14 -44.07 8.43 -11.29
CA PRO A 14 -43.11 7.68 -12.09
C PRO A 14 -43.00 6.22 -11.62
N ILE A 15 -42.76 5.32 -12.59
CA ILE A 15 -42.68 3.86 -12.51
C ILE A 15 -41.82 3.28 -11.35
N ILE A 16 -40.99 4.11 -10.72
CA ILE A 16 -40.09 3.75 -9.62
C ILE A 16 -40.85 3.43 -8.31
N GLU A 17 -41.95 4.13 -8.01
CA GLU A 17 -42.71 3.86 -6.77
C GLU A 17 -43.43 2.50 -6.81
N ARG A 18 -43.81 1.99 -8.00
CA ARG A 18 -44.50 0.70 -8.12
C ARG A 18 -43.56 -0.52 -8.01
N LYS A 19 -42.26 -0.38 -8.27
CA LYS A 19 -41.32 -1.52 -8.22
C LYS A 19 -40.71 -1.77 -6.83
N LEU A 20 -40.69 -0.79 -5.95
CA LEU A 20 -40.11 -0.94 -4.60
C LEU A 20 -41.05 -1.61 -3.58
N GLN A 21 -42.34 -1.73 -3.87
CA GLN A 21 -43.29 -2.47 -3.00
C GLN A 21 -43.17 -4.01 -3.12
N HIS A 22 -42.41 -4.54 -4.08
CA HIS A 22 -42.36 -5.97 -4.37
C HIS A 22 -41.00 -6.65 -4.17
N VAL A 23 -40.00 -5.97 -3.58
CA VAL A 23 -38.75 -6.64 -3.20
C VAL A 23 -38.96 -7.37 -1.87
N GLN A 24 -39.42 -8.62 -1.93
CA GLN A 24 -39.34 -9.56 -0.81
C GLN A 24 -37.88 -9.97 -0.63
N PHE A 25 -37.26 -9.57 0.47
CA PHE A 25 -36.01 -10.17 0.93
C PHE A 25 -36.31 -11.60 1.43
N SER A 26 -35.93 -12.60 0.65
CA SER A 26 -36.05 -14.02 1.02
C SER A 26 -35.18 -14.32 2.25
N HIS A 27 -35.82 -14.74 3.34
CA HIS A 27 -35.16 -15.18 4.56
C HIS A 27 -34.48 -16.55 4.35
N GLY A 28 -33.17 -16.62 4.50
CA GLY A 28 -32.44 -17.88 4.69
C GLY A 28 -32.58 -18.35 6.14
N HIS A 29 -33.35 -19.42 6.36
CA HIS A 29 -33.48 -20.08 7.65
C HIS A 29 -32.17 -20.79 8.05
N TRP A 30 -31.60 -20.39 9.19
CA TRP A 30 -30.59 -21.18 9.91
C TRP A 30 -31.30 -21.92 11.06
N TYR A 31 -31.40 -23.24 10.97
CA TYR A 31 -31.73 -24.09 12.11
C TYR A 31 -30.44 -24.31 12.93
N GLY A 32 -30.36 -23.70 14.11
CA GLY A 32 -29.47 -24.11 15.19
C GLY A 32 -30.27 -24.91 16.21
N GLN A 33 -29.77 -26.09 16.57
CA GLN A 33 -30.23 -26.81 17.76
C GLN A 33 -29.90 -25.99 19.01
N ASP A 34 -30.93 -25.76 19.81
CA ASP A 34 -31.00 -25.49 21.26
C ASP A 34 -29.88 -24.69 21.95
N GLY A 35 -30.29 -23.57 22.56
CA GLY A 35 -29.56 -22.94 23.67
C GLY A 35 -29.76 -21.44 23.81
N ASP A 36 -30.89 -21.05 24.40
CA ASP A 36 -31.29 -19.69 24.82
C ASP A 36 -30.16 -18.75 25.25
N LEU A 37 -30.16 -17.50 24.74
CA LEU A 37 -30.04 -16.26 25.53
C LEU A 37 -30.33 -15.01 24.66
N LYS A 38 -31.17 -14.14 25.23
CA LYS A 38 -31.92 -13.01 24.63
C LYS A 38 -31.04 -11.95 23.93
N ARG A 39 -31.46 -11.53 22.72
CA ARG A 39 -31.05 -10.26 22.06
C ARG A 39 -32.23 -9.29 22.01
N GLU A 40 -32.11 -8.14 22.68
CA GLU A 40 -32.93 -6.96 22.41
C GLU A 40 -32.32 -6.12 21.27
N LYS A 41 -33.22 -5.61 20.43
CA LYS A 41 -33.00 -5.01 19.10
C LYS A 41 -32.58 -3.54 19.18
N TYR A 42 -31.54 -3.16 18.45
CA TYR A 42 -31.48 -1.86 17.76
C TYR A 42 -31.61 -2.09 16.26
N LEU A 43 -32.84 -2.16 15.76
CA LEU A 43 -33.15 -2.12 14.32
C LEU A 43 -33.61 -0.70 14.00
N LEU A 44 -32.81 0.05 13.24
CA LEU A 44 -33.27 1.30 12.62
C LEU A 44 -34.34 0.96 11.55
N PRO A 45 -35.42 1.74 11.43
CA PRO A 45 -36.44 1.51 10.40
C PRO A 45 -35.85 1.63 8.99
N ILE A 46 -36.19 0.66 8.13
CA ILE A 46 -35.75 0.50 6.73
C ILE A 46 -35.96 1.80 5.91
N ASP A 47 -36.99 2.56 6.26
CA ASP A 47 -37.43 3.80 5.61
C ASP A 47 -36.46 4.99 5.83
N LYS A 48 -35.62 4.96 6.88
CA LYS A 48 -34.57 5.99 7.10
C LYS A 48 -33.28 5.68 6.34
N VAL A 49 -32.93 4.40 6.16
CA VAL A 49 -31.75 3.98 5.39
C VAL A 49 -31.97 4.29 3.90
N GLY A 50 -33.16 3.98 3.36
CA GLY A 50 -33.52 4.29 1.98
C GLY A 50 -33.52 5.79 1.65
N LYS A 51 -34.01 6.65 2.56
CA LYS A 51 -33.99 8.11 2.36
C LYS A 51 -32.58 8.71 2.41
N THR A 52 -31.70 8.16 3.24
CA THR A 52 -30.30 8.61 3.35
C THR A 52 -29.51 8.24 2.10
N PHE A 53 -29.69 7.01 1.59
CA PHE A 53 -29.08 6.56 0.33
C PHE A 53 -29.62 7.35 -0.88
N TYR A 54 -30.92 7.69 -0.88
CA TYR A 54 -31.54 8.54 -1.90
C TYR A 54 -31.00 9.98 -1.89
N CYS A 55 -30.79 10.57 -0.72
CA CYS A 55 -30.21 11.92 -0.62
C CYS A 55 -28.72 11.93 -1.00
N LEU A 56 -27.95 10.91 -0.61
CA LEU A 56 -26.54 10.78 -1.00
C LEU A 56 -26.40 10.64 -2.52
N SER A 57 -27.23 9.79 -3.14
CA SER A 57 -27.24 9.59 -4.60
C SER A 57 -27.68 10.84 -5.36
N GLN A 58 -28.65 11.60 -4.86
CA GLN A 58 -29.06 12.90 -5.45
C GLN A 58 -27.96 13.98 -5.35
N ALA A 59 -27.25 14.06 -4.23
CA ALA A 59 -26.13 15.00 -4.07
C ALA A 59 -24.97 14.63 -5.00
N LEU A 60 -24.62 13.34 -5.07
CA LEU A 60 -23.64 12.79 -6.01
C LEU A 60 -24.05 13.06 -7.47
N LEU A 61 -25.31 12.88 -7.85
CA LEU A 61 -25.83 13.12 -9.20
C LEU A 61 -25.53 14.54 -9.71
N SER A 62 -25.68 15.57 -8.87
CA SER A 62 -25.46 16.96 -9.27
C SER A 62 -23.98 17.30 -9.51
N GLY A 63 -23.08 16.77 -8.67
CA GLY A 63 -21.64 16.95 -8.82
C GLY A 63 -21.07 16.12 -9.97
N VAL A 64 -21.52 14.87 -10.10
CA VAL A 64 -21.10 13.95 -11.15
C VAL A 64 -21.52 14.46 -12.53
N SER A 65 -22.77 14.91 -12.72
CA SER A 65 -23.22 15.42 -14.03
C SER A 65 -22.37 16.61 -14.52
N SER A 66 -21.98 17.54 -13.64
CA SER A 66 -21.13 18.68 -14.00
C SER A 66 -19.71 18.27 -14.43
N VAL A 67 -19.15 17.24 -13.78
CA VAL A 67 -17.83 16.69 -14.11
C VAL A 67 -17.89 15.88 -15.40
N LEU A 68 -18.95 15.08 -15.58
CA LEU A 68 -19.18 14.30 -16.79
C LEU A 68 -19.32 15.21 -18.01
N ASP A 69 -20.04 16.33 -17.91
CA ASP A 69 -20.14 17.31 -18.99
C ASP A 69 -18.79 17.89 -19.45
N ILE A 70 -17.79 17.95 -18.55
CA ILE A 70 -16.43 18.38 -18.89
C ILE A 70 -15.68 17.25 -19.59
N ILE A 71 -15.79 16.03 -19.05
CA ILE A 71 -15.11 14.84 -19.57
C ILE A 71 -15.61 14.50 -20.97
N THR A 72 -16.93 14.49 -21.19
CA THR A 72 -17.52 14.12 -22.49
C THR A 72 -17.16 15.10 -23.59
N LYS A 73 -17.09 16.41 -23.29
CA LYS A 73 -16.58 17.43 -24.23
C LYS A 73 -15.11 17.26 -24.58
N ALA A 74 -14.32 16.64 -23.69
CA ALA A 74 -12.90 16.39 -23.88
C ALA A 74 -12.61 15.00 -24.49
N GLU A 75 -13.62 14.22 -24.85
CA GLU A 75 -13.46 12.93 -25.53
C GLU A 75 -12.80 13.06 -26.89
N ILE A 76 -12.06 12.02 -27.28
CA ILE A 76 -11.40 11.91 -28.58
C ILE A 76 -12.41 11.98 -29.73
N THR A 77 -13.63 11.51 -29.51
CA THR A 77 -14.76 11.63 -30.45
C THR A 77 -15.17 13.09 -30.69
N ASN A 78 -14.83 14.00 -29.77
CA ASN A 78 -15.03 15.44 -29.85
C ASN A 78 -13.72 16.22 -30.13
N GLY A 79 -12.64 15.53 -30.51
CA GLY A 79 -11.33 16.14 -30.80
C GLY A 79 -10.48 16.45 -29.57
N GLY A 80 -10.84 15.92 -28.39
CA GLY A 80 -10.09 16.06 -27.15
C GLY A 80 -9.18 14.86 -26.82
N PRO A 81 -8.50 14.87 -25.67
CA PRO A 81 -7.52 13.84 -25.31
C PRO A 81 -8.10 12.61 -24.59
N VAL A 82 -9.39 12.60 -24.20
CA VAL A 82 -9.95 11.52 -23.37
C VAL A 82 -10.32 10.32 -24.24
N ILE A 83 -9.73 9.15 -23.96
CA ILE A 83 -9.93 7.90 -24.72
C ILE A 83 -10.59 6.77 -23.93
N LEU A 84 -10.64 6.88 -22.61
CA LEU A 84 -11.24 5.92 -21.67
C LEU A 84 -11.77 6.68 -20.45
N VAL A 85 -12.82 6.17 -19.83
CA VAL A 85 -13.39 6.76 -18.60
C VAL A 85 -13.68 5.69 -17.57
N GLN A 86 -13.26 5.93 -16.32
CA GLN A 86 -13.47 5.00 -15.21
C GLN A 86 -14.69 5.43 -14.36
N PRO A 87 -15.78 4.64 -14.28
CA PRO A 87 -16.99 5.06 -13.58
C PRO A 87 -16.93 5.03 -12.05
N GLU A 88 -16.15 4.10 -11.50
CA GLU A 88 -16.01 3.84 -10.05
C GLU A 88 -14.54 3.48 -9.76
N ASN A 89 -14.11 3.54 -8.51
CA ASN A 89 -12.76 3.21 -8.08
C ASN A 89 -12.77 2.02 -7.12
N GLU A 90 -12.17 0.90 -7.53
CA GLU A 90 -11.90 -0.24 -6.65
C GLU A 90 -13.15 -0.82 -5.97
N TYR A 91 -14.30 -0.80 -6.65
CA TYR A 91 -15.54 -1.43 -6.20
C TYR A 91 -15.46 -2.96 -6.31
N SER A 92 -14.66 -3.54 -5.42
CA SER A 92 -14.19 -4.92 -5.47
C SER A 92 -14.65 -5.78 -4.31
N LEU A 93 -14.93 -5.17 -3.15
CA LEU A 93 -15.35 -5.85 -1.93
C LEU A 93 -16.32 -4.98 -1.13
N ALA A 94 -17.46 -5.56 -0.72
CA ALA A 94 -18.32 -4.98 0.30
C ALA A 94 -17.97 -5.52 1.70
N VAL A 95 -18.46 -4.85 2.75
CA VAL A 95 -18.25 -5.27 4.15
C VAL A 95 -18.83 -6.68 4.36
N GLY A 96 -17.99 -7.60 4.82
CA GLY A 96 -18.35 -9.00 5.11
C GLY A 96 -17.30 -9.66 6.01
N ASP A 97 -17.65 -10.80 6.62
CA ASP A 97 -16.79 -11.50 7.59
C ASP A 97 -15.51 -12.07 6.96
N ASN A 98 -15.46 -12.24 5.64
CA ASN A 98 -14.24 -12.58 4.89
C ASN A 98 -14.26 -12.00 3.46
N PRO A 99 -13.11 -11.91 2.75
CA PRO A 99 -13.04 -11.33 1.41
C PRO A 99 -13.87 -12.08 0.36
N LEU A 100 -14.07 -13.39 0.51
CA LEU A 100 -14.85 -14.20 -0.43
C LEU A 100 -16.36 -13.94 -0.29
N THR A 101 -16.84 -13.61 0.91
CA THR A 101 -18.24 -13.20 1.16
C THR A 101 -18.46 -11.72 0.86
N GLY A 102 -17.40 -10.90 0.88
CA GLY A 102 -17.45 -9.50 0.46
C GLY A 102 -17.79 -9.31 -1.02
N VAL A 103 -17.40 -10.24 -1.89
CA VAL A 103 -17.73 -10.24 -3.32
C VAL A 103 -19.22 -10.50 -3.56
N SER A 104 -19.81 -11.47 -2.86
CA SER A 104 -21.24 -11.78 -2.96
C SER A 104 -22.16 -10.66 -2.44
N ASN A 105 -21.59 -9.69 -1.71
CA ASN A 105 -22.30 -8.55 -1.14
C ASN A 105 -22.22 -7.30 -2.03
N LEU A 106 -21.54 -7.36 -3.18
CA LEU A 106 -21.56 -6.27 -4.16
C LEU A 106 -22.95 -6.16 -4.79
N ASP A 107 -23.44 -4.94 -4.97
CA ASP A 107 -24.76 -4.71 -5.59
C ASP A 107 -24.60 -4.48 -7.11
N PRO A 108 -24.98 -5.45 -7.95
CA PRO A 108 -24.89 -5.27 -9.40
C PRO A 108 -25.82 -4.16 -9.92
N ASN A 109 -26.90 -3.84 -9.21
CA ASN A 109 -27.79 -2.74 -9.60
C ASN A 109 -27.14 -1.37 -9.34
N TYR A 110 -26.26 -1.27 -8.33
CA TYR A 110 -25.49 -0.05 -8.09
C TYR A 110 -24.50 0.21 -9.22
N MET A 111 -23.71 -0.77 -9.61
CA MET A 111 -22.72 -0.60 -10.68
C MET A 111 -23.37 -0.34 -12.04
N GLU A 112 -24.47 -1.01 -12.34
CA GLU A 112 -25.25 -0.69 -13.54
C GLU A 112 -25.84 0.73 -13.45
N TRP A 113 -26.31 1.15 -12.27
CA TRP A 113 -26.78 2.53 -12.08
C TRP A 113 -25.68 3.58 -12.29
N VAL A 114 -24.45 3.33 -11.81
CA VAL A 114 -23.28 4.19 -12.03
C VAL A 114 -22.94 4.27 -13.52
N LYS A 115 -22.82 3.11 -14.20
CA LYS A 115 -22.60 3.03 -15.66
C LYS A 115 -23.62 3.86 -16.43
N GLN A 116 -24.90 3.73 -16.08
CA GLN A 116 -25.99 4.47 -16.72
C GLN A 116 -25.88 5.98 -16.53
N GLN A 117 -25.22 6.49 -15.48
CA GLN A 117 -24.98 7.93 -15.35
C GLN A 117 -24.04 8.44 -16.43
N PHE A 118 -22.94 7.72 -16.71
CA PHE A 118 -21.98 8.10 -17.74
C PHE A 118 -22.61 8.07 -19.14
N LEU A 119 -23.35 7.00 -19.45
CA LEU A 119 -24.03 6.86 -20.75
C LEU A 119 -25.11 7.94 -20.95
N ARG A 120 -25.90 8.26 -19.92
CA ARG A 120 -26.94 9.31 -20.02
C ARG A 120 -26.39 10.72 -20.12
N ASN A 121 -25.17 10.97 -19.63
CA ASN A 121 -24.48 12.25 -19.78
C ASN A 121 -23.65 12.32 -21.07
N GLY A 122 -23.82 11.36 -21.99
CA GLY A 122 -23.26 11.42 -23.34
C GLY A 122 -21.82 10.91 -23.47
N ALA A 123 -21.33 10.11 -22.52
CA ALA A 123 -20.04 9.45 -22.68
C ALA A 123 -20.07 8.45 -23.83
N THR A 124 -19.12 8.55 -24.76
CA THR A 124 -19.05 7.70 -25.96
C THR A 124 -17.80 6.82 -26.02
N VAL A 125 -16.78 7.15 -25.24
CA VAL A 125 -15.55 6.35 -25.13
C VAL A 125 -15.75 5.13 -24.20
N PRO A 126 -14.94 4.07 -24.33
CA PRO A 126 -15.11 2.87 -23.51
C PRO A 126 -14.97 3.15 -22.01
N LEU A 127 -15.76 2.42 -21.23
CA LEU A 127 -15.70 2.46 -19.78
C LEU A 127 -14.68 1.42 -19.29
N ILE A 128 -13.90 1.78 -18.28
CA ILE A 128 -12.92 0.87 -17.65
C ILE A 128 -13.24 0.71 -16.17
N SER A 129 -12.98 -0.47 -15.63
CA SER A 129 -13.07 -0.75 -14.19
C SER A 129 -11.69 -1.14 -13.66
N ASN A 130 -11.34 -0.69 -12.45
CA ASN A 130 -10.11 -1.05 -11.76
C ASN A 130 -10.41 -1.91 -10.53
N ASP A 131 -10.58 -3.22 -10.74
CA ASP A 131 -10.75 -4.17 -9.64
C ASP A 131 -9.47 -4.18 -8.76
N MET A 132 -9.59 -3.89 -7.46
CA MET A 132 -8.47 -3.86 -6.48
C MET A 132 -7.73 -5.19 -6.41
N ILE A 133 -8.45 -6.29 -6.69
CA ILE A 133 -7.97 -7.66 -6.78
C ILE A 133 -8.60 -8.21 -8.08
N PRO A 134 -7.91 -9.00 -8.92
CA PRO A 134 -8.45 -9.49 -10.19
C PRO A 134 -9.51 -10.59 -9.99
N LEU A 135 -10.62 -10.23 -9.36
CA LEU A 135 -11.75 -11.12 -9.05
C LEU A 135 -12.68 -11.28 -10.25
N GLY A 136 -12.50 -10.44 -11.28
CA GLY A 136 -13.31 -10.44 -12.49
C GLY A 136 -14.66 -9.73 -12.28
N ASN A 137 -14.76 -8.92 -11.22
CA ASN A 137 -15.95 -8.11 -10.98
C ASN A 137 -16.18 -7.19 -12.17
N TRP A 138 -17.42 -7.13 -12.65
CA TRP A 138 -17.84 -6.23 -13.75
C TRP A 138 -17.16 -6.52 -15.10
N ALA A 139 -16.52 -7.68 -15.24
CA ALA A 139 -16.00 -8.12 -16.53
C ALA A 139 -17.15 -8.32 -17.54
N PRO A 140 -16.89 -8.14 -18.85
CA PRO A 140 -17.88 -8.40 -19.88
C PRO A 140 -18.59 -9.75 -19.71
N GLY A 141 -19.92 -9.74 -19.69
CA GLY A 141 -20.76 -10.93 -19.55
C GLY A 141 -21.27 -11.23 -18.12
N GLN A 142 -20.91 -10.42 -17.12
CA GLN A 142 -21.35 -10.58 -15.72
C GLN A 142 -22.61 -9.73 -15.37
N GLU A 143 -23.23 -9.06 -16.34
CA GLU A 143 -24.37 -8.15 -16.11
C GLU A 143 -25.72 -8.90 -15.97
N PRO A 144 -26.64 -8.47 -15.07
CA PRO A 144 -27.96 -9.06 -14.97
C PRO A 144 -28.81 -8.81 -16.23
N GLY A 145 -28.98 -9.84 -17.06
CA GLY A 145 -30.04 -9.89 -18.08
C GLY A 145 -29.67 -9.52 -19.52
N ASN A 146 -28.42 -9.67 -19.97
CA ASN A 146 -28.06 -9.40 -21.36
C ASN A 146 -27.39 -10.60 -22.07
N GLU A 147 -28.17 -11.31 -22.89
CA GLU A 147 -27.68 -12.23 -23.92
C GLU A 147 -27.42 -11.43 -25.22
N ALA A 148 -26.33 -10.65 -25.29
CA ALA A 148 -25.63 -10.25 -26.53
C ALA A 148 -24.64 -9.10 -26.27
N GLY A 149 -23.35 -9.36 -26.52
CA GLY A 149 -22.57 -8.66 -27.55
C GLY A 149 -22.08 -7.22 -27.37
N ASP A 150 -22.69 -6.35 -26.54
CA ASP A 150 -22.35 -4.91 -26.52
C ASP A 150 -21.84 -4.43 -25.15
N SER A 151 -20.80 -5.08 -24.62
CA SER A 151 -20.19 -4.64 -23.34
C SER A 151 -19.08 -3.62 -23.58
N LEU A 152 -19.31 -2.39 -23.13
CA LEU A 152 -18.37 -1.26 -23.15
C LEU A 152 -17.31 -1.30 -22.02
N PHE A 153 -17.22 -2.40 -21.26
CA PHE A 153 -16.22 -2.56 -20.20
C PHE A 153 -14.97 -3.28 -20.71
N PHE A 154 -13.84 -2.58 -20.83
CA PHE A 154 -12.54 -3.22 -21.02
C PHE A 154 -11.90 -3.48 -19.65
N LEU A 155 -11.45 -4.72 -19.41
CA LEU A 155 -10.58 -5.06 -18.29
C LEU A 155 -9.14 -4.98 -18.79
N ILE A 156 -8.35 -4.02 -18.30
CA ILE A 156 -6.90 -3.98 -18.54
C ILE A 156 -6.19 -4.03 -17.20
N LEU A 157 -5.47 -5.13 -16.97
CA LEU A 157 -4.29 -5.12 -16.12
C LEU A 157 -3.34 -4.10 -16.75
N LEU A 158 -3.05 -3.00 -16.05
CA LEU A 158 -2.19 -1.92 -16.56
C LEU A 158 -0.78 -2.46 -16.90
N GLU A 159 -0.60 -2.93 -18.13
CA GLU A 159 0.69 -2.91 -18.78
C GLU A 159 0.90 -1.52 -19.41
N PRO A 160 2.10 -0.94 -19.30
CA PRO A 160 2.37 0.38 -19.86
C PRO A 160 2.22 0.34 -21.38
N LEU A 161 1.41 1.27 -21.93
CA LEU A 161 1.20 1.42 -23.37
C LEU A 161 2.55 1.50 -24.12
N CYS A 162 2.66 0.74 -25.20
CA CYS A 162 3.73 0.87 -26.18
C CYS A 162 3.49 2.12 -27.01
N ASP A 163 4.50 2.97 -27.16
CA ASP A 163 4.47 4.19 -27.96
C ASP A 163 4.67 3.94 -29.47
N GLU A 164 4.81 2.67 -29.87
CA GLU A 164 4.91 2.20 -31.26
C GLU A 164 6.05 2.81 -32.11
N ASP A 165 7.01 3.51 -31.50
CA ASP A 165 8.17 4.07 -32.20
C ASP A 165 9.04 2.97 -32.85
N VAL A 166 9.52 3.24 -34.08
CA VAL A 166 10.36 2.34 -34.88
C VAL A 166 11.78 2.92 -34.94
N PRO A 167 12.86 2.13 -34.74
CA PRO A 167 12.90 0.67 -34.68
C PRO A 167 12.61 0.05 -33.30
N ALA A 168 12.44 0.83 -32.24
CA ALA A 168 12.06 0.32 -30.93
C ALA A 168 11.30 1.38 -30.14
N CYS A 169 10.20 0.96 -29.51
CA CYS A 169 9.41 1.83 -28.65
C CYS A 169 10.21 2.28 -27.41
N PHE A 170 9.90 3.44 -26.85
CA PHE A 170 10.55 4.04 -25.69
C PHE A 170 10.68 3.07 -24.52
N ASN A 171 9.64 2.27 -24.26
CA ASN A 171 9.68 1.29 -23.17
C ASN A 171 10.64 0.13 -23.44
N CYS A 172 10.72 -0.39 -24.67
CA CYS A 172 11.70 -1.43 -25.04
C CYS A 172 13.12 -0.86 -25.07
N ALA A 173 13.30 0.36 -25.58
CA ALA A 173 14.59 1.06 -25.61
C ALA A 173 15.12 1.32 -24.19
N ARG A 174 14.26 1.79 -23.29
CA ARG A 174 14.61 2.02 -21.88
C ARG A 174 14.94 0.72 -21.15
N ARG A 175 14.27 -0.38 -21.48
CA ARG A 175 14.45 -1.69 -20.84
C ARG A 175 15.58 -2.52 -21.47
N GLY A 176 16.19 -2.05 -22.57
CA GLY A 176 17.28 -2.78 -23.25
C GLY A 176 16.85 -4.12 -23.84
N ILE A 177 15.57 -4.29 -24.15
CA ILE A 177 15.01 -5.53 -24.74
C ILE A 177 14.72 -5.35 -26.23
N ILE A 178 14.81 -6.44 -27.00
CA ILE A 178 14.55 -6.42 -28.45
C ILE A 178 13.07 -6.13 -28.68
N CYS A 179 12.77 -5.03 -29.36
CA CYS A 179 11.40 -4.62 -29.66
C CYS A 179 10.86 -5.41 -30.86
N SER A 180 9.59 -5.82 -30.81
CA SER A 180 8.89 -6.47 -31.94
C SER A 180 8.82 -5.57 -33.19
N LEU A 181 8.96 -4.25 -33.02
CA LEU A 181 9.00 -3.26 -34.10
C LEU A 181 10.36 -3.20 -34.81
N SER A 182 11.41 -3.78 -34.24
CA SER A 182 12.77 -3.76 -34.82
C SER A 182 12.88 -4.55 -36.14
N GLY A 183 11.95 -5.48 -36.41
CA GLY A 183 11.86 -6.22 -37.67
C GLY A 183 11.09 -5.50 -38.78
N HIS A 184 10.29 -4.48 -38.45
CA HIS A 184 9.41 -3.80 -39.42
C HIS A 184 10.13 -2.70 -40.23
N ALA A 185 11.32 -2.28 -39.80
CA ALA A 185 12.18 -1.37 -40.57
C ALA A 185 12.72 -2.02 -41.87
N ALA A 186 12.66 -3.35 -42.01
CA ALA A 186 13.17 -4.07 -43.18
C ALA A 186 12.12 -4.31 -44.29
N SER A 187 10.84 -3.98 -44.08
CA SER A 187 9.75 -4.35 -45.03
C SER A 187 9.01 -3.18 -45.68
N LEU A 188 9.31 -1.92 -45.36
CA LEU A 188 8.81 -0.75 -46.10
C LEU A 188 9.86 -0.31 -47.11
N GLY A 189 9.63 -0.72 -48.36
CA GLY A 189 10.62 -0.74 -49.43
C GLY A 189 11.22 0.60 -49.85
N SER A 190 12.47 0.49 -50.30
CA SER A 190 13.05 1.37 -51.31
C SER A 190 12.13 1.57 -52.52
N PRO A 191 12.15 2.77 -53.10
CA PRO A 191 12.33 2.95 -54.53
C PRO A 191 13.77 3.39 -54.78
N GLY A 192 14.41 2.74 -55.74
CA GLY A 192 15.83 2.89 -55.97
C GLY A 192 16.24 3.99 -56.95
N SER A 193 17.54 3.91 -57.22
CA SER A 193 18.27 4.39 -58.41
C SER A 193 18.90 5.78 -58.37
N SER A 194 20.23 5.73 -58.25
CA SER A 194 21.24 6.29 -59.15
C SER A 194 21.80 7.71 -58.92
N LEU A 195 23.10 7.72 -58.57
CA LEU A 195 24.24 8.47 -59.16
C LEU A 195 24.12 10.02 -59.18
N SER A 196 25.05 10.85 -58.71
CA SER A 196 26.51 10.86 -58.87
C SER A 196 27.12 12.01 -58.02
N ASP A 197 28.41 11.88 -57.68
CA ASP A 197 29.47 12.90 -57.54
C ASP A 197 29.24 14.26 -56.85
N GLY A 198 30.22 14.64 -56.01
CA GLY A 198 30.53 16.06 -55.79
C GLY A 198 31.12 16.42 -54.43
N ASP A 199 32.45 16.55 -54.41
CA ASP A 199 33.33 17.09 -53.37
C ASP A 199 32.96 18.50 -52.87
N GLY A 200 33.39 18.88 -51.64
CA GLY A 200 33.35 20.29 -51.21
C GLY A 200 33.19 20.59 -49.71
N ARG A 201 34.32 20.78 -49.01
CA ARG A 201 34.43 21.53 -47.75
C ARG A 201 33.86 22.96 -47.89
N THR A 202 33.08 23.43 -46.90
CA THR A 202 33.35 24.61 -46.03
C THR A 202 32.14 24.93 -45.11
N ASP A 203 32.44 25.25 -43.85
CA ASP A 203 31.54 25.70 -42.77
C ASP A 203 30.62 26.89 -43.12
N PRO A 204 29.41 26.95 -42.51
CA PRO A 204 28.71 28.19 -42.23
C PRO A 204 28.67 28.53 -40.73
N LEU A 205 28.89 29.83 -40.45
CA LEU A 205 28.74 30.52 -39.18
C LEU A 205 27.34 30.34 -38.56
N ARG A 206 27.32 30.09 -37.24
CA ARG A 206 26.14 30.09 -36.34
C ARG A 206 25.61 31.51 -36.08
N PRO A 207 24.32 31.62 -35.69
CA PRO A 207 24.05 32.16 -34.37
C PRO A 207 23.20 31.24 -33.46
N ASP A 208 23.68 31.14 -32.22
CA ASP A 208 23.12 30.84 -30.90
C ASP A 208 21.96 29.81 -30.66
N PRO A 209 22.18 28.78 -29.80
CA PRO A 209 21.14 27.91 -29.26
C PRO A 209 20.73 28.24 -27.80
N GLY A 210 19.43 28.09 -27.51
CA GLY A 210 18.85 28.03 -26.17
C GLY A 210 19.28 26.80 -25.34
N PRO A 211 18.70 26.62 -24.13
CA PRO A 211 19.37 25.97 -23.00
C PRO A 211 19.67 24.48 -23.23
N VAL A 212 20.93 24.14 -22.96
CA VAL A 212 21.56 22.84 -23.10
C VAL A 212 21.03 21.88 -22.02
N LEU A 213 20.10 20.99 -22.40
CA LEU A 213 20.01 19.67 -21.79
C LEU A 213 21.10 18.80 -22.44
N THR A 214 21.95 18.26 -21.58
CA THR A 214 23.15 17.48 -21.88
C THR A 214 22.87 16.38 -22.90
N ARG A 215 23.35 16.58 -24.12
CA ARG A 215 23.48 15.58 -25.17
C ARG A 215 24.49 14.54 -24.68
N LEU A 216 24.01 13.48 -24.05
CA LEU A 216 24.78 12.24 -23.95
C LEU A 216 24.87 11.68 -25.37
N GLU A 217 26.08 11.65 -25.92
CA GLU A 217 26.36 10.94 -27.17
C GLU A 217 26.01 9.46 -26.96
N ILE A 218 24.89 9.04 -27.54
CA ILE A 218 24.55 7.64 -27.71
C ILE A 218 25.52 7.11 -28.77
N THR A 219 26.64 6.56 -28.33
CA THR A 219 27.37 5.58 -29.14
C THR A 219 26.40 4.45 -29.46
N ASN A 220 26.18 4.19 -30.75
CA ASN A 220 25.44 3.03 -31.26
C ASN A 220 25.69 1.80 -30.37
N PRO A 221 24.66 1.10 -29.87
CA PRO A 221 24.85 -0.19 -29.23
C PRO A 221 25.21 -1.21 -30.32
N ILE A 222 26.49 -1.24 -30.69
CA ILE A 222 27.10 -2.48 -31.16
C ILE A 222 26.96 -3.43 -29.97
N GLN A 223 26.01 -4.36 -30.07
CA GLN A 223 25.91 -5.58 -29.26
C GLN A 223 26.58 -5.46 -27.89
N SER A 224 25.91 -4.82 -26.93
CA SER A 224 26.33 -4.98 -25.53
C SER A 224 26.30 -6.49 -25.24
N PRO A 225 27.42 -7.12 -24.86
CA PRO A 225 27.43 -8.53 -24.52
C PRO A 225 26.37 -8.78 -23.45
N ARG A 226 25.68 -9.93 -23.50
CA ARG A 226 24.97 -10.43 -22.32
C ARG A 226 25.93 -10.27 -21.12
N PRO A 227 25.48 -9.71 -19.99
CA PRO A 227 26.33 -9.57 -18.83
C PRO A 227 26.98 -10.92 -18.56
N SER A 228 28.30 -10.91 -18.42
CA SER A 228 29.08 -12.12 -18.22
C SER A 228 28.56 -12.86 -16.98
N ILE A 229 28.85 -14.16 -16.90
CA ILE A 229 28.58 -14.95 -15.68
C ILE A 229 29.26 -14.28 -14.48
N GLU A 230 30.42 -13.65 -14.67
CA GLU A 230 31.10 -12.86 -13.64
C GLU A 230 30.31 -11.61 -13.19
N GLU A 231 29.63 -10.90 -14.07
CA GLU A 231 28.82 -9.72 -13.70
C GLU A 231 27.46 -10.11 -13.06
N THR A 232 26.83 -11.18 -13.55
CA THR A 232 25.50 -11.62 -13.07
C THR A 232 25.61 -12.45 -11.79
N TRP A 233 26.62 -13.33 -11.68
CA TRP A 233 26.87 -14.11 -10.46
C TRP A 233 27.71 -13.33 -9.45
N GLY A 234 28.61 -12.45 -9.90
CA GLY A 234 29.47 -11.67 -9.02
C GLY A 234 28.66 -10.81 -8.03
N LEU A 235 27.70 -10.03 -8.53
CA LEU A 235 26.88 -9.16 -7.69
C LEU A 235 25.95 -9.97 -6.75
N GLY A 236 25.31 -11.03 -7.25
CA GLY A 236 24.45 -11.89 -6.43
C GLY A 236 25.23 -12.63 -5.33
N LEU A 237 26.40 -13.19 -5.65
CA LEU A 237 27.28 -13.86 -4.69
C LEU A 237 27.91 -12.89 -3.70
N GLU A 238 28.28 -11.69 -4.14
CA GLU A 238 28.77 -10.61 -3.28
C GLU A 238 27.71 -10.22 -2.25
N LEU A 239 26.47 -9.98 -2.70
CA LEU A 239 25.35 -9.66 -1.81
C LEU A 239 25.03 -10.81 -0.86
N MET A 240 25.00 -12.05 -1.33
CA MET A 240 24.75 -13.22 -0.49
C MET A 240 25.86 -13.42 0.56
N HIS A 241 27.12 -13.22 0.15
CA HIS A 241 28.26 -13.24 1.07
C HIS A 241 28.13 -12.12 2.11
N HIS A 242 27.82 -10.90 1.69
CA HIS A 242 27.61 -9.76 2.59
C HIS A 242 26.42 -9.97 3.52
N TYR A 243 25.35 -10.62 3.05
CA TYR A 243 24.20 -10.97 3.87
C TYR A 243 24.61 -11.87 5.03
N SER A 244 25.23 -13.00 4.71
CA SER A 244 25.56 -14.05 5.68
C SER A 244 26.69 -13.66 6.65
N THR A 245 27.62 -12.81 6.22
CA THR A 245 28.79 -12.45 7.03
C THR A 245 28.66 -11.13 7.79
N VAL A 246 27.82 -10.21 7.30
CA VAL A 246 27.68 -8.87 7.90
C VAL A 246 26.22 -8.54 8.19
N THR A 247 25.34 -8.61 7.19
CA THR A 247 23.99 -8.04 7.30
C THR A 247 23.12 -8.75 8.33
N ALA A 248 23.04 -10.08 8.30
CA ALA A 248 22.14 -10.84 9.15
C ALA A 248 22.37 -10.60 10.66
N SER A 249 23.63 -10.37 11.08
CA SER A 249 23.97 -10.04 12.47
C SER A 249 23.58 -8.62 12.90
N THR A 250 23.25 -7.73 11.96
CA THR A 250 22.83 -6.35 12.24
C THR A 250 21.31 -6.20 12.36
N LEU A 251 20.54 -7.23 11.99
CA LEU A 251 19.08 -7.17 11.93
C LEU A 251 18.41 -7.48 13.28
N SER A 252 19.14 -8.09 14.22
CA SER A 252 18.69 -8.41 15.59
C SER A 252 19.88 -8.42 16.56
N LEU A 253 19.63 -8.17 17.85
CA LEU A 253 20.65 -8.28 18.91
C LEU A 253 20.67 -9.71 19.52
N ARG A 254 19.57 -10.44 19.37
CA ARG A 254 19.33 -11.78 19.86
C ARG A 254 20.06 -12.86 19.04
N PRO A 255 20.92 -13.69 19.66
CA PRO A 255 21.68 -14.71 18.93
C PRO A 255 20.83 -15.78 18.22
N ASP A 256 19.68 -16.14 18.78
CA ASP A 256 18.74 -17.11 18.20
C ASP A 256 18.07 -16.54 16.93
N LEU A 257 17.60 -15.29 16.98
CA LEU A 257 17.09 -14.58 15.80
C LEU A 257 18.16 -14.39 14.72
N GLN A 258 19.38 -14.02 15.12
CA GLN A 258 20.50 -13.92 14.18
C GLN A 258 20.79 -15.26 13.49
N HIS A 259 20.66 -16.39 14.18
CA HIS A 259 20.81 -17.71 13.56
C HIS A 259 19.72 -18.00 12.53
N VAL A 260 18.47 -17.67 12.83
CA VAL A 260 17.35 -17.80 11.89
C VAL A 260 17.61 -16.98 10.62
N LEU A 261 17.97 -15.70 10.79
CA LEU A 261 18.24 -14.79 9.70
C LEU A 261 19.47 -15.20 8.87
N ARG A 262 20.55 -15.64 9.53
CA ARG A 262 21.85 -15.93 8.89
C ARG A 262 21.91 -17.32 8.25
N SER A 263 21.15 -18.30 8.74
CA SER A 263 21.33 -19.70 8.34
C SER A 263 20.02 -20.34 7.88
N ILE A 264 18.95 -20.22 8.65
CA ILE A 264 17.67 -20.88 8.34
C ILE A 264 17.03 -20.25 7.11
N MET A 265 16.86 -18.93 7.07
CA MET A 265 16.26 -18.24 5.92
C MET A 265 17.06 -18.46 4.62
N PRO A 266 18.40 -18.33 4.58
CA PRO A 266 19.17 -18.67 3.38
C PRO A 266 19.00 -20.12 2.93
N SER A 267 18.94 -21.08 3.86
CA SER A 267 18.75 -22.49 3.49
C SER A 267 17.40 -22.75 2.82
N MET A 268 16.35 -22.05 3.26
CA MET A 268 15.03 -22.11 2.63
C MET A 268 15.02 -21.43 1.26
N ALA A 269 15.82 -20.36 1.10
CA ALA A 269 15.92 -19.61 -0.15
C ALA A 269 16.52 -20.43 -1.29
N TYR A 270 17.20 -21.55 -1.02
CA TYR A 270 17.68 -22.47 -2.06
C TYR A 270 16.55 -23.01 -2.94
N GLY A 271 15.37 -23.26 -2.33
CA GLY A 271 14.16 -23.73 -3.02
C GLY A 271 13.16 -22.62 -3.31
N SER A 272 13.44 -21.37 -2.94
CA SER A 272 12.50 -20.24 -3.06
C SER A 272 13.21 -19.02 -3.63
N SER A 273 13.05 -18.80 -4.94
CA SER A 273 13.67 -17.67 -5.65
C SER A 273 13.24 -16.33 -5.07
N PHE A 274 11.94 -16.14 -4.78
CA PHE A 274 11.44 -14.89 -4.23
C PHE A 274 12.06 -14.58 -2.85
N LEU A 275 12.24 -15.59 -1.99
CA LEU A 275 12.91 -15.41 -0.71
C LEU A 275 14.38 -15.02 -0.90
N MET A 276 15.08 -15.64 -1.85
CA MET A 276 16.46 -15.26 -2.19
C MET A 276 16.53 -13.79 -2.61
N HIS A 277 15.60 -13.34 -3.46
CA HIS A 277 15.49 -11.94 -3.85
C HIS A 277 15.27 -11.01 -2.64
N GLY A 278 14.43 -11.39 -1.67
CA GLY A 278 14.27 -10.63 -0.42
C GLY A 278 15.57 -10.51 0.39
N ILE A 279 16.32 -11.60 0.51
CA ILE A 279 17.63 -11.64 1.21
C ILE A 279 18.64 -10.70 0.53
N LEU A 280 18.74 -10.78 -0.80
CA LEU A 280 19.66 -9.95 -1.58
C LEU A 280 19.27 -8.47 -1.55
N ALA A 281 17.96 -8.16 -1.54
CA ALA A 281 17.48 -6.79 -1.41
C ALA A 281 17.95 -6.16 -0.08
N VAL A 282 17.77 -6.86 1.06
CA VAL A 282 18.21 -6.37 2.37
C VAL A 282 19.73 -6.19 2.42
N ALA A 283 20.49 -7.13 1.83
CA ALA A 283 21.94 -7.01 1.72
C ALA A 283 22.36 -5.77 0.92
N ALA A 284 21.70 -5.51 -0.21
CA ALA A 284 21.97 -4.33 -1.03
C ALA A 284 21.63 -3.04 -0.28
N MET A 285 20.50 -2.97 0.45
CA MET A 285 20.16 -1.83 1.30
C MET A 285 21.22 -1.57 2.37
N HIS A 286 21.74 -2.62 2.99
CA HIS A 286 22.80 -2.50 4.00
C HIS A 286 24.11 -1.97 3.38
N LYS A 287 24.49 -2.46 2.19
CA LYS A 287 25.64 -1.90 1.45
C LYS A 287 25.43 -0.43 1.06
N ALA A 288 24.22 -0.06 0.61
CA ALA A 288 23.87 1.31 0.29
C ALA A 288 23.97 2.24 1.52
N HIS A 289 23.66 1.71 2.71
CA HIS A 289 23.84 2.41 3.99
C HIS A 289 25.33 2.60 4.31
N LEU A 290 26.13 1.52 4.26
CA LEU A 290 27.54 1.53 4.63
C LEU A 290 28.47 2.24 3.62
N GLN A 291 28.07 2.32 2.35
CA GLN A 291 28.92 2.83 1.27
C GLN A 291 28.26 4.02 0.55
N PRO A 292 28.31 5.24 1.14
CA PRO A 292 27.71 6.44 0.54
C PRO A 292 28.14 6.71 -0.91
N ALA A 293 29.40 6.42 -1.26
CA ALA A 293 29.94 6.60 -2.60
C ALA A 293 29.26 5.72 -3.68
N GLN A 294 28.75 4.55 -3.28
CA GLN A 294 28.08 3.59 -4.18
C GLN A 294 26.59 3.44 -3.85
N ARG A 295 26.04 4.36 -3.04
CA ARG A 295 24.68 4.27 -2.53
C ARG A 295 23.64 4.09 -3.63
N ARG A 296 23.77 4.83 -4.74
CA ARG A 296 22.84 4.73 -5.88
C ARG A 296 22.81 3.32 -6.47
N VAL A 297 24.00 2.78 -6.79
CA VAL A 297 24.14 1.43 -7.35
C VAL A 297 23.46 0.37 -6.48
N TYR A 298 23.74 0.38 -5.18
CA TYR A 298 23.15 -0.59 -4.26
C TYR A 298 21.67 -0.31 -3.95
N THR A 299 21.21 0.93 -4.05
CA THR A 299 19.77 1.26 -3.96
C THR A 299 19.02 0.71 -5.16
N ASP A 300 19.55 0.88 -6.38
CA ASP A 300 18.95 0.35 -7.60
C ASP A 300 18.90 -1.19 -7.56
N LEU A 301 19.96 -1.82 -7.04
CA LEU A 301 20.01 -3.26 -6.86
C LEU A 301 19.02 -3.76 -5.79
N ALA A 302 18.85 -3.02 -4.70
CA ALA A 302 17.83 -3.30 -3.69
C ALA A 302 16.42 -3.24 -4.28
N VAL A 303 16.10 -2.17 -5.04
CA VAL A 303 14.80 -2.00 -5.70
C VAL A 303 14.55 -3.11 -6.72
N HIS A 304 15.56 -3.47 -7.51
CA HIS A 304 15.46 -4.58 -8.47
C HIS A 304 15.09 -5.89 -7.77
N HIS A 305 15.87 -6.30 -6.76
CA HIS A 305 15.61 -7.55 -6.05
C HIS A 305 14.28 -7.51 -5.28
N GLN A 306 13.91 -6.37 -4.69
CA GLN A 306 12.62 -6.22 -4.00
C GLN A 306 11.44 -6.37 -4.97
N THR A 307 11.52 -5.77 -6.15
CA THR A 307 10.48 -5.86 -7.19
C THR A 307 10.28 -7.30 -7.66
N VAL A 308 11.37 -7.96 -8.07
CA VAL A 308 11.32 -9.36 -8.52
C VAL A 308 10.86 -10.31 -7.40
N GLY A 309 11.32 -10.08 -6.17
CA GLY A 309 10.88 -10.82 -4.99
C GLY A 309 9.38 -10.67 -4.73
N LEU A 310 8.85 -9.44 -4.84
CA LEU A 310 7.42 -9.17 -4.65
C LEU A 310 6.55 -9.84 -5.71
N GLU A 311 7.01 -9.88 -6.97
CA GLU A 311 6.31 -10.61 -8.05
C GLU A 311 6.19 -12.10 -7.72
N GLY A 312 7.31 -12.77 -7.38
CA GLY A 312 7.28 -14.19 -7.01
C GLY A 312 6.51 -14.47 -5.71
N PHE A 313 6.57 -13.55 -4.75
CA PHE A 313 5.81 -13.65 -3.51
C PHE A 313 4.30 -13.57 -3.74
N ARG A 314 3.82 -12.71 -4.65
CA ARG A 314 2.39 -12.62 -5.01
C ARG A 314 1.87 -13.93 -5.61
N VAL A 315 2.66 -14.58 -6.46
CA VAL A 315 2.34 -15.91 -7.00
C VAL A 315 2.25 -16.93 -5.87
N ALA A 316 3.26 -16.99 -4.99
CA ALA A 316 3.28 -17.93 -3.86
C ALA A 316 2.10 -17.72 -2.89
N LEU A 317 1.64 -16.48 -2.67
CA LEU A 317 0.44 -16.21 -1.87
C LEU A 317 -0.84 -16.78 -2.49
N SER A 318 -0.94 -16.77 -3.83
CA SER A 318 -2.09 -17.37 -4.52
C SER A 318 -2.13 -18.89 -4.36
N GLU A 319 -0.97 -19.55 -4.41
CA GLU A 319 -0.82 -21.00 -4.18
C GLU A 319 -1.05 -21.39 -2.71
N LEU A 320 -0.69 -20.53 -1.76
CA LEU A 320 -1.05 -20.75 -0.35
C LEU A 320 -2.56 -20.76 -0.13
N SER A 321 -3.29 -19.95 -0.91
CA SER A 321 -4.75 -19.91 -0.85
C SER A 321 -5.40 -21.19 -1.39
N SER A 322 -4.70 -21.95 -2.26
CA SER A 322 -5.16 -23.26 -2.73
C SER A 322 -4.79 -24.42 -1.78
N GLY A 323 -3.94 -24.17 -0.77
CA GLY A 323 -3.59 -25.12 0.29
C GLY A 323 -2.38 -26.03 0.00
N ASP A 324 -1.71 -25.85 -1.13
CA ASP A 324 -0.66 -26.77 -1.61
C ASP A 324 0.78 -26.30 -1.30
N ALA A 325 0.98 -25.02 -0.96
CA ALA A 325 2.30 -24.40 -0.86
C ALA A 325 2.87 -24.35 0.57
N ASP A 326 4.21 -24.35 0.69
CA ASP A 326 4.89 -24.11 1.97
C ASP A 326 4.79 -22.62 2.36
N TRP A 327 4.14 -22.33 3.49
CA TRP A 327 3.95 -20.96 3.99
C TRP A 327 5.21 -20.33 4.57
N LYS A 328 6.22 -21.14 4.93
CA LYS A 328 7.41 -20.67 5.64
C LYS A 328 8.22 -19.65 4.82
N PRO A 329 8.52 -19.85 3.52
CA PRO A 329 9.25 -18.86 2.73
C PRO A 329 8.47 -17.55 2.57
N CYS A 330 7.14 -17.62 2.46
CA CYS A 330 6.25 -16.46 2.43
C CYS A 330 6.36 -15.63 3.72
N PHE A 331 6.33 -16.29 4.88
CA PHE A 331 6.51 -15.62 6.17
C PHE A 331 7.90 -14.99 6.31
N CYS A 332 8.97 -15.69 5.91
CA CYS A 332 10.32 -15.14 5.92
C CYS A 332 10.47 -13.92 5.00
N PHE A 333 9.93 -14.01 3.77
CA PHE A 333 9.97 -12.90 2.83
C PHE A 333 9.19 -11.69 3.36
N ALA A 334 7.98 -11.91 3.91
CA ALA A 334 7.20 -10.85 4.55
C ALA A 334 7.96 -10.17 5.70
N THR A 335 8.69 -10.93 6.50
CA THR A 335 9.55 -10.39 7.57
C THR A 335 10.64 -9.48 7.00
N LEU A 336 11.33 -9.92 5.94
CA LEU A 336 12.38 -9.13 5.29
C LEU A 336 11.82 -7.86 4.64
N VAL A 337 10.63 -7.92 4.04
CA VAL A 337 9.94 -6.74 3.48
C VAL A 337 9.57 -5.77 4.59
N GLY A 338 9.02 -6.23 5.71
CA GLY A 338 8.71 -5.36 6.86
C GLY A 338 9.93 -4.59 7.38
N LEU A 339 11.07 -5.27 7.51
CA LEU A 339 12.34 -4.61 7.86
C LEU A 339 12.79 -3.62 6.78
N SER A 340 12.64 -4.00 5.51
CA SER A 340 13.04 -3.16 4.36
C SER A 340 12.20 -1.89 4.24
N MET A 341 10.90 -1.94 4.55
CA MET A 341 10.01 -0.77 4.52
C MET A 341 10.40 0.29 5.55
N CYS A 342 11.06 -0.12 6.64
CA CYS A 342 11.58 0.81 7.62
C CYS A 342 12.76 1.62 7.08
N TRP A 343 13.52 1.07 6.11
CA TRP A 343 14.67 1.73 5.52
C TRP A 343 14.24 2.83 4.55
N GLN A 344 14.73 4.04 4.80
CA GLN A 344 14.45 5.21 3.96
C GLN A 344 15.74 5.66 3.26
N PRO A 345 15.87 5.51 1.93
CA PRO A 345 17.02 6.04 1.22
C PRO A 345 17.08 7.56 1.35
N ALA A 346 18.25 8.10 1.69
CA ALA A 346 18.45 9.54 1.84
C ALA A 346 18.05 10.28 0.55
N GLY A 347 17.06 11.18 0.64
CA GLY A 347 16.53 11.96 -0.48
C GLY A 347 15.20 11.47 -1.07
N ALA A 348 14.63 10.36 -0.58
CA ALA A 348 13.32 9.85 -1.05
C ALA A 348 12.15 10.84 -0.83
N LEU A 349 12.27 11.72 0.16
CA LEU A 349 11.27 12.75 0.48
C LEU A 349 11.20 13.92 -0.51
N ALA A 350 12.11 14.01 -1.49
CA ALA A 350 12.13 15.15 -2.41
C ALA A 350 11.08 15.07 -3.54
N ASN A 351 10.49 13.90 -3.83
CA ASN A 351 9.80 13.67 -5.11
C ASN A 351 8.37 13.10 -5.07
N LEU A 352 7.73 12.95 -3.91
CA LEU A 352 6.35 12.44 -3.86
C LEU A 352 5.44 13.37 -3.06
N ALA A 353 5.14 14.52 -3.66
CA ALA A 353 3.98 15.31 -3.28
C ALA A 353 2.72 14.59 -3.78
N GLY A 354 1.88 14.08 -2.87
CA GLY A 354 0.47 13.77 -3.18
C GLY A 354 -0.02 12.33 -3.04
N THR A 355 0.80 11.38 -2.58
CA THR A 355 0.32 10.02 -2.21
C THR A 355 0.52 9.80 -0.72
N THR A 356 -0.25 8.90 -0.12
CA THR A 356 -0.08 8.49 1.29
C THR A 356 1.40 8.37 1.62
N PRO A 357 1.87 8.96 2.73
CA PRO A 357 3.29 8.98 3.04
C PRO A 357 3.79 7.55 3.07
N ALA A 358 4.89 7.24 2.38
CA ALA A 358 5.50 5.90 2.38
C ALA A 358 5.72 5.34 3.82
N ALA A 359 5.77 6.22 4.82
CA ALA A 359 5.80 5.89 6.23
C ALA A 359 4.55 5.13 6.75
N LEU A 360 3.38 5.30 6.12
CA LEU A 360 2.11 4.67 6.50
C LEU A 360 1.86 3.34 5.79
N ASP A 361 2.52 3.08 4.65
CA ASP A 361 2.39 1.83 3.90
C ASP A 361 2.69 0.59 4.76
N PHE A 362 3.52 0.76 5.80
CA PHE A 362 3.80 -0.27 6.78
C PHE A 362 2.52 -0.81 7.47
N PHE A 363 1.55 0.06 7.80
CA PHE A 363 0.30 -0.37 8.42
C PHE A 363 -0.59 -1.18 7.47
N VAL A 364 -0.55 -0.88 6.17
CA VAL A 364 -1.25 -1.66 5.14
C VAL A 364 -0.58 -3.02 4.97
N PHE A 365 0.75 -3.01 4.86
CA PHE A 365 1.55 -4.22 4.71
C PHE A 365 1.35 -5.19 5.87
N MET A 366 1.43 -4.70 7.11
CA MET A 366 1.34 -5.56 8.29
C MET A 366 -0.03 -6.24 8.40
N ARG A 367 -1.10 -5.58 7.96
CA ARG A 367 -2.44 -6.19 7.89
C ARG A 367 -2.51 -7.36 6.90
N GLY A 368 -1.82 -7.23 5.76
CA GLY A 368 -1.68 -8.30 4.77
C GLY A 368 -0.88 -9.48 5.31
N VAL A 369 0.23 -9.20 5.99
CA VAL A 369 1.06 -10.22 6.65
C VAL A 369 0.28 -11.00 7.71
N ASP A 370 -0.50 -10.31 8.55
CA ASP A 370 -1.33 -10.95 9.56
C ASP A 370 -2.40 -11.88 8.98
N ALA A 371 -2.98 -11.53 7.83
CA ALA A 371 -3.93 -12.39 7.14
C ALA A 371 -3.32 -13.75 6.75
N VAL A 372 -2.02 -13.77 6.43
CA VAL A 372 -1.29 -14.99 6.05
C VAL A 372 -0.80 -15.77 7.28
N ILE A 373 -0.31 -15.05 8.30
CA ILE A 373 0.28 -15.68 9.51
C ILE A 373 -0.78 -16.32 10.41
N ARG A 374 -1.94 -15.68 10.61
CA ARG A 374 -2.96 -16.16 11.58
C ARG A 374 -3.36 -17.61 11.35
N THR A 375 -3.42 -18.05 10.09
CA THR A 375 -3.78 -19.43 9.72
C THR A 375 -2.74 -20.47 10.15
N HIS A 376 -1.48 -20.05 10.34
CA HIS A 376 -0.34 -20.93 10.62
C HIS A 376 0.34 -20.67 11.96
N GLN A 377 -0.20 -19.74 12.77
CA GLN A 377 0.43 -19.27 14.00
C GLN A 377 0.72 -20.39 15.00
N SER A 378 -0.19 -21.36 15.16
CA SER A 378 0.02 -22.50 16.06
C SER A 378 1.15 -23.43 15.59
N GLN A 379 1.32 -23.60 14.28
CA GLN A 379 2.39 -24.42 13.71
C GLN A 379 3.75 -23.73 13.81
N LEU A 380 3.78 -22.40 13.67
CA LEU A 380 5.00 -21.60 13.64
C LEU A 380 5.82 -21.73 14.93
N LEU A 381 5.16 -21.86 16.09
CA LEU A 381 5.80 -22.10 17.39
C LEU A 381 6.59 -23.42 17.43
N HIS A 382 6.27 -24.38 16.57
CA HIS A 382 6.93 -25.68 16.49
C HIS A 382 7.99 -25.77 15.38
N THR A 383 8.36 -24.63 14.77
CA THR A 383 9.37 -24.59 13.70
C THR A 383 10.64 -23.88 14.15
N ALA A 384 11.72 -24.00 13.36
CA ALA A 384 12.94 -23.21 13.53
C ALA A 384 12.73 -21.69 13.36
N LEU A 385 11.54 -21.26 12.93
CA LEU A 385 11.15 -19.86 12.78
C LEU A 385 10.47 -19.29 14.04
N SER A 386 10.25 -20.10 15.09
CA SER A 386 9.63 -19.63 16.34
C SER A 386 10.28 -18.36 16.91
N PRO A 387 11.62 -18.15 16.84
CA PRO A 387 12.23 -16.93 17.38
C PRO A 387 11.73 -15.64 16.73
N LEU A 388 11.23 -15.68 15.47
CA LEU A 388 10.66 -14.52 14.75
C LEU A 388 9.35 -14.03 15.36
N ILE A 389 8.66 -14.85 16.17
CA ILE A 389 7.41 -14.50 16.85
C ILE A 389 7.61 -14.45 18.36
N GLU A 390 8.30 -15.44 18.91
CA GLU A 390 8.62 -15.47 20.33
C GLU A 390 9.74 -14.47 20.57
N GLY A 391 9.39 -13.21 20.90
CA GLY A 391 10.33 -12.16 21.26
C GLY A 391 11.13 -12.38 22.54
N GLY A 392 11.25 -13.63 22.98
CA GLY A 392 11.91 -14.05 24.21
C GLY A 392 11.11 -13.69 25.47
N PRO A 393 11.72 -13.92 26.65
CA PRO A 393 11.10 -13.62 27.95
C PRO A 393 10.70 -12.15 28.10
N SER A 394 11.47 -11.24 27.48
CA SER A 394 11.20 -9.80 27.51
C SER A 394 9.93 -9.37 26.75
N MET A 395 9.35 -10.23 25.90
CA MET A 395 8.03 -9.99 25.30
C MET A 395 6.86 -10.40 26.20
N GLN A 396 7.10 -11.14 27.30
CA GLN A 396 6.06 -11.56 28.25
C GLN A 396 6.01 -10.60 29.44
N VAL A 397 5.51 -9.39 29.22
CA VAL A 397 5.39 -8.38 30.28
C VAL A 397 3.99 -8.36 30.87
N ASN A 398 3.89 -8.51 32.19
CA ASN A 398 2.67 -8.21 32.93
C ASN A 398 2.65 -6.73 33.32
N LEU A 399 1.81 -5.95 32.63
CA LEU A 399 1.64 -4.51 32.85
C LEU A 399 1.27 -4.17 34.31
N SER A 400 0.48 -5.01 34.98
CA SER A 400 0.00 -4.75 36.34
C SER A 400 1.08 -4.84 37.42
N THR A 401 2.17 -5.55 37.15
CA THR A 401 3.26 -5.80 38.10
C THR A 401 4.60 -5.22 37.62
N PHE A 402 4.58 -4.43 36.54
CA PHE A 402 5.79 -3.91 35.93
C PHE A 402 6.45 -2.84 36.81
N ASP A 403 7.75 -2.98 37.05
CA ASP A 403 8.53 -1.97 37.77
C ASP A 403 8.94 -0.85 36.81
N MET A 404 8.21 0.27 36.89
CA MET A 404 8.46 1.47 36.08
C MET A 404 9.86 2.07 36.27
N SER A 405 10.54 1.77 37.39
CA SER A 405 11.90 2.27 37.64
C SER A 405 12.92 1.74 36.62
N LEU A 406 12.62 0.62 35.96
CA LEU A 406 13.46 0.01 34.93
C LEU A 406 13.71 0.92 33.72
N VAL A 407 12.81 1.88 33.46
CA VAL A 407 12.96 2.85 32.36
C VAL A 407 14.29 3.62 32.44
N ARG A 408 14.78 3.89 33.66
CA ARG A 408 16.04 4.62 33.92
C ARG A 408 17.28 3.88 33.42
N PHE A 409 17.17 2.57 33.19
CA PHE A 409 18.25 1.71 32.69
C PHE A 409 18.05 1.33 31.21
N SER A 410 17.10 1.98 30.53
CA SER A 410 16.73 1.70 29.15
C SER A 410 17.14 2.82 28.19
N LEU A 411 16.90 2.62 26.89
CA LEU A 411 17.07 3.66 25.87
C LEU A 411 15.87 4.62 25.78
N LEU A 412 14.79 4.39 26.52
CA LEU A 412 13.58 5.20 26.47
C LEU A 412 13.71 6.50 27.29
N PRO A 413 12.91 7.53 26.97
CA PRO A 413 12.76 8.68 27.84
C PRO A 413 12.25 8.26 29.22
N VAL A 414 12.81 8.84 30.28
CA VAL A 414 12.48 8.48 31.67
C VAL A 414 11.03 8.80 32.06
N ASP A 415 10.41 9.72 31.33
CA ASP A 415 9.07 10.27 31.49
C ASP A 415 8.06 9.67 30.48
N ILE A 416 8.43 8.63 29.72
CA ILE A 416 7.55 8.05 28.70
C ILE A 416 6.22 7.54 29.24
N PHE A 417 6.22 7.01 30.46
CA PHE A 417 5.00 6.52 31.09
C PHE A 417 4.10 7.65 31.58
N GLU A 418 4.68 8.76 32.05
CA GLU A 418 3.92 9.97 32.38
C GLU A 418 3.23 10.53 31.12
N ALA A 419 3.93 10.58 29.98
CA ALA A 419 3.36 11.01 28.70
C ALA A 419 2.23 10.09 28.19
N LEU A 420 2.33 8.78 28.42
CA LEU A 420 1.26 7.82 28.10
C LEU A 420 0.03 8.00 29.02
N ASP A 421 0.25 8.31 30.29
CA ASP A 421 -0.84 8.61 31.24
C ASP A 421 -1.55 9.93 30.91
N GLU A 422 -0.79 10.97 30.50
CA GLU A 422 -1.35 12.22 29.99
C GLU A 422 -2.18 11.99 28.73
N THR A 423 -1.71 11.12 27.82
CA THR A 423 -2.44 10.76 26.60
C THR A 423 -3.74 10.00 26.90
N THR A 424 -3.70 9.12 27.90
CA THR A 424 -4.89 8.42 28.42
C THR A 424 -5.94 9.43 28.88
N GLN A 425 -5.54 10.38 29.74
CA GLN A 425 -6.42 11.44 30.24
C GLN A 425 -6.94 12.34 29.11
N PHE A 426 -6.09 12.67 28.15
CA PHE A 426 -6.48 13.44 26.97
C PHE A 426 -7.61 12.75 26.19
N TYR A 427 -7.47 11.46 25.88
CA TYR A 427 -8.50 10.69 25.19
C TYR A 427 -9.78 10.52 26.01
N GLU A 428 -9.68 10.33 27.32
CA GLU A 428 -10.85 10.29 28.20
C GLU A 428 -11.66 11.60 28.15
N SER A 429 -10.97 12.73 28.01
CA SER A 429 -11.59 14.06 27.96
C SER A 429 -12.24 14.41 26.63
N ILE A 430 -11.65 13.97 25.50
CA ILE A 430 -12.01 14.47 24.17
C ILE A 430 -12.81 13.47 23.32
N LEU A 431 -12.63 12.16 23.54
CA LEU A 431 -13.28 11.13 22.74
C LEU A 431 -14.63 10.70 23.33
N ASP A 432 -15.56 10.38 22.44
CA ASP A 432 -16.82 9.71 22.78
C ASP A 432 -16.59 8.27 23.24
N GLU A 433 -17.55 7.69 23.95
CA GLU A 433 -17.40 6.38 24.59
C GLU A 433 -17.13 5.23 23.61
N ASN A 434 -17.66 5.30 22.38
CA ASN A 434 -17.45 4.25 21.37
C ASN A 434 -16.02 4.29 20.82
N SER A 435 -15.53 5.48 20.47
CA SER A 435 -14.16 5.65 19.96
C SER A 435 -13.11 5.48 21.05
N ARG A 436 -13.39 5.93 22.27
CA ARG A 436 -12.44 5.97 23.39
C ARG A 436 -11.84 4.60 23.70
N LYS A 437 -12.64 3.54 23.70
CA LYS A 437 -12.17 2.19 24.06
C LYS A 437 -11.02 1.73 23.16
N ASP A 438 -11.14 1.93 21.85
CA ASP A 438 -10.13 1.46 20.89
C ASP A 438 -8.84 2.29 21.01
N TYR A 439 -8.96 3.60 21.20
CA TYR A 439 -7.80 4.47 21.41
C TYR A 439 -7.07 4.20 22.73
N LEU A 440 -7.80 3.95 23.83
CA LEU A 440 -7.20 3.54 25.10
C LEU A 440 -6.52 2.18 24.97
N GLY A 441 -7.11 1.24 24.24
CA GLY A 441 -6.45 -0.03 23.87
C GLY A 441 -5.13 0.20 23.14
N ALA A 442 -5.09 1.11 22.17
CA ALA A 442 -3.85 1.45 21.47
C ALA A 442 -2.78 2.09 22.40
N VAL A 443 -3.18 2.88 23.41
CA VAL A 443 -2.26 3.40 24.43
C VAL A 443 -1.71 2.26 25.30
N ASP A 444 -2.52 1.27 25.65
CA ASP A 444 -2.05 0.10 26.41
C ASP A 444 -1.05 -0.75 25.59
N GLU A 445 -1.22 -0.85 24.28
CA GLU A 445 -0.25 -1.51 23.38
C GLU A 445 1.07 -0.74 23.31
N LEU A 446 1.03 0.60 23.26
CA LEU A 446 2.22 1.45 23.37
C LEU A 446 2.91 1.27 24.72
N ARG A 447 2.15 1.23 25.81
CA ARG A 447 2.66 0.97 27.17
C ARG A 447 3.35 -0.38 27.24
N ARG A 448 2.77 -1.42 26.63
CA ARG A 448 3.39 -2.74 26.53
C ARG A 448 4.71 -2.69 25.78
N GLY A 449 4.76 -2.03 24.63
CA GLY A 449 6.01 -1.80 23.89
C GLY A 449 7.08 -1.12 24.75
N ALA A 450 6.72 -0.05 25.44
CA ALA A 450 7.61 0.67 26.35
C ALA A 450 8.12 -0.22 27.50
N CYS A 451 7.26 -1.02 28.13
CA CYS A 451 7.68 -1.94 29.19
C CYS A 451 8.61 -3.05 28.67
N MET A 452 8.37 -3.61 27.47
CA MET A 452 9.25 -4.61 26.86
C MET A 452 10.64 -4.04 26.60
N MET A 453 10.71 -2.84 26.03
CA MET A 453 11.98 -2.13 25.79
C MET A 453 12.68 -1.73 27.09
N ALA A 454 11.93 -1.30 28.11
CA ALA A 454 12.48 -0.98 29.42
C ALA A 454 13.06 -2.22 30.11
N THR A 455 12.39 -3.37 30.01
CA THR A 455 12.88 -4.66 30.50
C THR A 455 14.16 -5.10 29.79
N ALA A 456 14.26 -4.84 28.49
CA ALA A 456 15.45 -5.14 27.69
C ALA A 456 16.63 -4.18 27.95
N GLY A 457 16.40 -3.09 28.69
CA GLY A 457 17.41 -2.11 29.05
C GLY A 457 18.10 -1.50 27.82
N THR A 458 19.40 -1.75 27.69
CA THR A 458 20.23 -1.16 26.60
C THR A 458 20.24 -1.97 25.31
N GLN A 459 19.56 -3.13 25.29
CA GLN A 459 19.50 -4.05 24.14
C GLN A 459 18.05 -4.37 23.72
N PRO A 460 17.20 -3.36 23.45
CA PRO A 460 15.85 -3.60 22.96
C PRO A 460 15.86 -4.19 21.55
N GLU A 461 14.91 -5.08 21.27
CA GLU A 461 14.68 -5.64 19.93
C GLU A 461 13.67 -4.79 19.15
N VAL A 462 13.82 -4.76 17.83
CA VAL A 462 12.94 -4.01 16.94
C VAL A 462 11.47 -4.47 17.03
N SER A 463 11.25 -5.77 17.28
CA SER A 463 9.92 -6.36 17.42
C SER A 463 9.13 -5.76 18.59
N MET A 464 9.81 -5.20 19.61
CA MET A 464 9.16 -4.59 20.78
C MET A 464 8.43 -3.28 20.45
N ALA A 465 8.70 -2.66 19.29
CA ALA A 465 7.94 -1.51 18.79
C ALA A 465 7.11 -1.87 17.54
N LEU A 466 7.66 -2.69 16.63
CA LEU A 466 7.00 -3.01 15.36
C LEU A 466 5.82 -3.98 15.49
N PHE A 467 5.58 -4.59 16.65
CA PHE A 467 4.36 -5.37 16.87
C PHE A 467 3.09 -4.50 16.95
N ILE A 468 3.20 -3.21 17.30
CA ILE A 468 2.06 -2.33 17.58
C ILE A 468 1.09 -2.25 16.38
N PRO A 469 1.54 -2.01 15.13
CA PRO A 469 0.66 -2.01 13.95
C PRO A 469 -0.14 -3.30 13.72
N HIS A 470 0.28 -4.43 14.29
CA HIS A 470 -0.45 -5.70 14.21
C HIS A 470 -1.57 -5.83 15.24
N VAL A 471 -1.42 -5.21 16.41
CA VAL A 471 -2.29 -5.45 17.58
C VAL A 471 -3.31 -4.34 17.81
N ILE A 472 -3.08 -3.14 17.27
CA ILE A 472 -4.06 -2.06 17.34
C ILE A 472 -5.33 -2.39 16.55
N GLN A 473 -6.43 -1.84 17.01
CA GLN A 473 -7.76 -2.05 16.45
C GLN A 473 -7.83 -1.47 15.03
N ASP A 474 -8.60 -2.13 14.16
CA ASP A 474 -8.76 -1.72 12.75
C ASP A 474 -9.31 -0.27 12.64
N SER A 475 -10.13 0.18 13.60
CA SER A 475 -10.61 1.57 13.71
C SER A 475 -9.46 2.57 13.84
N VAL A 476 -8.58 2.39 14.82
CA VAL A 476 -7.40 3.24 15.06
C VAL A 476 -6.44 3.16 13.87
N ARG A 477 -6.22 1.96 13.32
CA ARG A 477 -5.36 1.77 12.14
C ARG A 477 -5.86 2.55 10.93
N LEU A 478 -7.16 2.46 10.62
CA LEU A 478 -7.76 3.21 9.51
C LEU A 478 -7.71 4.73 9.76
N ASP A 479 -7.82 5.15 11.01
CA ASP A 479 -7.67 6.54 11.41
C ASP A 479 -6.24 7.05 11.24
N ILE A 480 -5.22 6.21 11.51
CA ILE A 480 -3.81 6.50 11.21
C ILE A 480 -3.63 6.69 9.70
N LEU A 481 -4.15 5.75 8.89
CA LEU A 481 -4.06 5.83 7.42
C LEU A 481 -4.78 7.06 6.85
N SER A 482 -5.83 7.52 7.53
CA SER A 482 -6.59 8.72 7.18
C SER A 482 -6.04 10.00 7.81
N CYS A 483 -4.87 9.94 8.46
CA CYS A 483 -4.22 11.06 9.14
C CYS A 483 -5.16 11.79 10.13
N ARG A 484 -6.07 11.06 10.83
CA ARG A 484 -6.98 11.71 11.77
C ARG A 484 -6.20 12.25 12.98
N PRO A 485 -6.56 13.45 13.50
CA PRO A 485 -5.76 14.12 14.52
C PRO A 485 -5.50 13.28 15.79
N HIS A 486 -6.52 12.57 16.29
CA HIS A 486 -6.37 11.68 17.46
C HIS A 486 -5.35 10.56 17.19
N ALA A 487 -5.44 9.91 16.02
CA ALA A 487 -4.56 8.81 15.64
C ALA A 487 -3.09 9.23 15.48
N MET A 488 -2.84 10.49 15.12
CA MET A 488 -1.48 11.02 15.02
C MET A 488 -0.75 11.04 16.37
N ILE A 489 -1.46 11.13 17.50
CA ILE A 489 -0.83 11.07 18.84
C ILE A 489 -0.33 9.63 19.12
N ILE A 490 -1.07 8.60 18.71
CA ILE A 490 -0.60 7.19 18.79
C ILE A 490 0.66 7.02 17.94
N LEU A 491 0.64 7.51 16.70
CA LEU A 491 1.77 7.43 15.79
C LEU A 491 2.99 8.23 16.31
N ALA A 492 2.76 9.36 17.00
CA ALA A 492 3.80 10.15 17.63
C ALA A 492 4.54 9.39 18.74
N HIS A 493 3.82 8.64 19.59
CA HIS A 493 4.44 7.79 20.61
C HIS A 493 5.22 6.64 19.97
N MET A 494 4.67 6.01 18.92
CA MET A 494 5.38 4.98 18.18
C MET A 494 6.69 5.53 17.58
N ALA A 495 6.68 6.77 17.07
CA ALA A 495 7.90 7.42 16.58
C ALA A 495 8.96 7.61 17.68
N VAL A 496 8.57 7.86 18.93
CA VAL A 496 9.52 7.91 20.07
C VAL A 496 10.15 6.54 20.34
N LEU A 497 9.36 5.47 20.33
CA LEU A 497 9.89 4.10 20.48
C LEU A 497 10.87 3.75 19.35
N LEU A 498 10.50 4.06 18.10
CA LEU A 498 11.36 3.87 16.92
C LEU A 498 12.64 4.70 17.00
N ARG A 499 12.57 5.93 17.51
CA ARG A 499 13.74 6.80 17.69
C ARG A 499 14.74 6.20 18.68
N ALA A 500 14.28 5.57 19.76
CA ALA A 500 15.16 4.88 20.70
C ALA A 500 15.88 3.70 20.02
N LEU A 501 15.16 2.92 19.20
CA LEU A 501 15.68 1.78 18.45
C LEU A 501 16.64 2.20 17.32
N GLU A 502 16.47 3.39 16.73
CA GLU A 502 17.33 3.92 15.66
C GLU A 502 18.81 3.95 16.05
N THR A 503 19.12 4.08 17.35
CA THR A 503 20.50 4.02 17.86
C THR A 503 21.16 2.65 17.74
N ARG A 504 20.38 1.59 17.49
CA ARG A 504 20.83 0.20 17.39
C ARG A 504 20.66 -0.39 16.00
N PHE A 505 19.65 0.06 15.25
CA PHE A 505 19.26 -0.54 13.97
C PHE A 505 19.40 0.45 12.82
N TRP A 506 20.34 0.20 11.91
CA TRP A 506 20.68 1.08 10.80
C TRP A 506 19.50 1.34 9.85
N TYR A 507 18.62 0.37 9.68
CA TYR A 507 17.47 0.48 8.78
C TYR A 507 16.34 1.34 9.36
N LEU A 508 16.41 1.79 10.61
CA LEU A 508 15.48 2.76 11.18
C LEU A 508 15.93 4.22 10.99
N THR A 509 17.12 4.43 10.43
CA THR A 509 17.73 5.77 10.30
C THR A 509 16.78 6.75 9.62
N GLY A 510 16.43 7.84 10.33
CA GLY A 510 15.55 8.89 9.82
C GLY A 510 14.05 8.57 9.81
N LEU A 511 13.64 7.32 10.06
CA LEU A 511 12.24 6.90 10.00
C LEU A 511 11.36 7.68 10.98
N ALA A 512 11.77 7.77 12.24
CA ALA A 512 11.01 8.48 13.28
C ALA A 512 10.80 9.96 12.93
N LYS A 513 11.82 10.63 12.38
CA LYS A 513 11.74 12.04 11.97
C LYS A 513 10.82 12.24 10.76
N ASN A 514 10.81 11.30 9.82
CA ASN A 514 9.93 11.35 8.66
C ASN A 514 8.46 11.15 9.08
N ILE A 515 8.20 10.16 9.96
CA ILE A 515 6.88 9.97 10.59
C ILE A 515 6.45 11.25 11.31
N PHE A 516 7.37 11.91 12.04
CA PHE A 516 7.03 13.14 12.74
C PHE A 516 6.78 14.33 11.80
N SER A 517 7.47 14.40 10.67
CA SER A 517 7.22 15.44 9.66
C SER A 517 5.80 15.33 9.09
N LEU A 518 5.35 14.10 8.85
CA LEU A 518 3.96 13.81 8.50
C LEU A 518 2.98 14.24 9.60
N ILE A 519 3.30 13.95 10.86
CA ILE A 519 2.46 14.33 12.01
C ILE A 519 2.34 15.85 12.10
N ASP A 520 3.46 16.58 12.02
CA ASP A 520 3.49 18.05 12.04
C ASP A 520 2.64 18.63 10.90
N GLU A 521 2.73 18.08 9.69
CA GLU A 521 1.90 18.50 8.54
C GLU A 521 0.41 18.22 8.78
N SER A 522 0.08 17.00 9.23
CA SER A 522 -1.30 16.55 9.46
C SER A 522 -1.98 17.33 10.57
N LEU A 523 -1.23 17.69 11.62
CA LEU A 523 -1.74 18.41 12.80
C LEU A 523 -1.65 19.93 12.67
N SER A 524 -1.07 20.47 11.59
CA SER A 524 -0.85 21.91 11.38
C SER A 524 -2.10 22.79 11.59
N ARG A 525 -3.29 22.23 11.37
CA ARG A 525 -4.59 22.93 11.53
C ARG A 525 -5.31 22.64 12.85
N PHE A 526 -4.68 21.90 13.75
CA PHE A 526 -5.29 21.37 14.97
C PHE A 526 -4.43 21.72 16.21
N PRO A 527 -4.49 22.96 16.73
CA PRO A 527 -3.61 23.44 17.80
C PRO A 527 -3.60 22.57 19.06
N VAL A 528 -4.78 22.11 19.49
CA VAL A 528 -4.93 21.24 20.68
C VAL A 528 -4.13 19.93 20.52
N TYR A 529 -4.07 19.40 19.30
CA TYR A 529 -3.35 18.15 19.02
C TYR A 529 -1.87 18.40 18.80
N LEU A 530 -1.49 19.56 18.26
CA LEU A 530 -0.08 19.98 18.22
C LEU A 530 0.49 20.07 19.63
N ASP A 531 -0.25 20.68 20.56
CA ASP A 531 0.14 20.75 21.97
C ASP A 531 0.28 19.35 22.59
N ALA A 532 -0.64 18.44 22.26
CA ALA A 532 -0.61 17.06 22.72
C ALA A 532 0.58 16.23 22.19
N VAL A 533 1.25 16.65 21.11
CA VAL A 533 2.41 15.94 20.54
C VAL A 533 3.77 16.61 20.84
N ILE A 534 3.81 17.69 21.62
CA ILE A 534 5.04 18.44 21.91
C ILE A 534 6.10 17.55 22.58
N TRP A 535 5.68 16.71 23.52
CA TRP A 535 6.58 15.81 24.25
C TRP A 535 7.30 14.85 23.30
N GLN A 536 6.53 14.19 22.43
CA GLN A 536 7.02 13.21 21.46
C GLN A 536 7.94 13.90 20.46
N ARG A 537 7.58 15.12 20.02
CA ARG A 537 8.40 15.92 19.10
C ARG A 537 9.77 16.20 19.69
N LYS A 538 9.83 16.67 20.94
CA LYS A 538 11.08 16.90 21.67
C LYS A 538 11.94 15.63 21.68
N HIS A 539 11.36 14.48 22.03
CA HIS A 539 12.12 13.23 22.11
C HIS A 539 12.60 12.72 20.75
N VAL A 540 11.83 12.91 19.68
CA VAL A 540 12.23 12.51 18.32
C VAL A 540 13.38 13.37 17.78
N PHE A 541 13.38 14.69 18.02
CA PHE A 541 14.36 15.61 17.42
C PHE A 541 15.54 15.98 18.32
N GLU A 542 15.41 15.89 19.64
CA GLU A 542 16.37 16.47 20.60
C GLU A 542 17.06 15.46 21.49
N THR A 543 16.36 14.42 21.95
CA THR A 543 16.89 13.50 22.98
C THR A 543 18.01 12.60 22.49
N TYR A 544 17.96 12.18 21.23
CA TYR A 544 18.92 11.23 20.65
C TYR A 544 19.85 11.91 19.64
N ARG A 545 20.27 13.16 19.91
CA ARG A 545 21.27 13.82 19.06
C ARG A 545 22.62 13.12 19.22
N THR A 546 23.08 12.52 18.13
CA THR A 546 24.46 12.04 17.92
C THR A 546 25.41 13.21 17.74
#